data_AF-A0A1Q9P839-F1
#
_entry.id   AF-A0A1Q9P839-F1
#
_cell.length_a   1.000
_cell.length_b   1.000
_cell.length_c   1.000
_cell.angle_alpha   90.00
_cell.angle_beta   90.00
_cell.angle_gamma   90.00
#
_symmetry.space_group_name_H-M   'P 1'
#
loop_
_entity.id
_entity.type
_entity.pdbx_description
1 polymer ?
#
loop_
_entity_poly.entity_id
_entity_poly.type
_entity_poly.pdbx_seq_one_letter_code
_entity_poly.pdbx_strand_id
1 'polypeptide(L)'
;MVKDNPSDFAVFFDDGGVMNDNKLRGIQWMKMIGEYFSPKYGGEFHQWAEGNYNFINEYWTEHNINLEKKNYTDYQTFYSNYISQWITSMFDYVGVESPPKEKHKKIYFEVVDIITPNVRSAFPGVIDSIQVLYKLGLKLYTSSAEHSKELKGYLRGMRVIDCFENFYGPDLVNIHKADESFYEAIFNETSLDPRKAIVIEDTPRYLEAAKTTRLPRPILKPVKIKRI
;
A
#
# COMPACT_ATOMS: atom_id res chain seq x y z
N MET A 1 -5.23 6.03 39.58
CA MET A 1 -5.21 5.93 38.11
C MET A 1 -3.81 5.57 37.69
N VAL A 2 -3.61 4.36 37.17
CA VAL A 2 -2.35 4.02 36.48
C VAL A 2 -2.31 4.91 35.24
N LYS A 3 -1.26 5.70 35.05
CA LYS A 3 -1.07 6.45 33.80
C LYS A 3 -0.71 5.41 32.73
N ASP A 4 -1.45 5.40 31.63
CA ASP A 4 -1.11 4.52 30.51
C ASP A 4 0.30 4.84 30.01
N ASN A 5 1.12 3.81 29.81
CA ASN A 5 2.45 3.95 29.24
C ASN A 5 2.32 4.04 27.70
N PRO A 6 2.95 5.00 27.01
CA PRO A 6 2.94 5.06 25.55
C PRO A 6 3.27 3.73 24.85
N SER A 7 4.12 2.89 25.46
CA SER A 7 4.45 1.56 24.94
C SER A 7 3.29 0.57 24.87
N ASP A 8 2.18 0.88 25.53
CA ASP A 8 0.98 0.06 25.50
C ASP A 8 0.15 0.29 24.23
N PHE A 9 0.43 1.38 23.49
CA PHE A 9 -0.30 1.74 22.29
C PHE A 9 0.41 1.30 21.01
N ALA A 10 -0.41 0.98 20.01
CA ALA A 10 0.02 0.71 18.66
C ALA A 10 -0.58 1.73 17.68
N VAL A 11 0.19 2.16 16.69
CA VAL A 11 -0.27 3.05 15.62
C VAL A 11 -0.22 2.30 14.29
N PHE A 12 -1.34 2.30 13.59
CA PHE A 12 -1.52 1.71 12.27
C PHE A 12 -1.68 2.82 11.24
N PHE A 13 -0.72 2.92 10.33
CA PHE A 13 -0.73 3.91 9.26
C PHE A 13 -1.24 3.29 7.97
N ASP A 14 -2.27 3.90 7.38
CA ASP A 14 -2.39 3.80 5.92
C ASP A 14 -1.21 4.50 5.24
N ASP A 15 -1.00 4.20 3.96
CA ASP A 15 0.12 4.71 3.19
C ASP A 15 -0.28 5.85 2.25
N GLY A 16 -1.05 5.57 1.20
CA GLY A 16 -1.41 6.55 0.19
C GLY A 16 -2.47 7.54 0.67
N GLY A 17 -2.13 8.83 0.75
CA GLY A 17 -3.02 9.85 1.31
C GLY A 17 -2.83 10.08 2.81
N VAL A 18 -1.97 9.28 3.46
CA VAL A 18 -1.57 9.45 4.86
C VAL A 18 -0.07 9.71 4.98
N MET A 19 0.76 8.73 4.62
CA MET A 19 2.21 8.88 4.63
C MET A 19 2.73 9.50 3.34
N ASN A 20 2.15 9.10 2.20
CA ASN A 20 2.68 9.38 0.87
C ASN A 20 1.60 10.02 -0.04
N ASP A 21 1.99 11.05 -0.79
CA ASP A 21 1.17 11.71 -1.79
C ASP A 21 1.05 10.85 -3.06
N ASN A 22 -0.16 10.33 -3.30
CA ASN A 22 -0.44 9.48 -4.47
C ASN A 22 -0.28 10.19 -5.81
N LYS A 23 -0.45 11.52 -5.89
CA LYS A 23 -0.23 12.27 -7.14
C LYS A 23 1.26 12.28 -7.48
N LEU A 24 2.09 12.66 -6.51
CA LEU A 24 3.53 12.72 -6.69
C LEU A 24 4.13 11.32 -6.89
N ARG A 25 3.62 10.32 -6.15
CA ARG A 25 3.97 8.92 -6.32
C ARG A 25 3.71 8.45 -7.74
N GLY A 26 2.50 8.68 -8.26
CA GLY A 26 2.11 8.24 -9.61
C GLY A 26 3.02 8.82 -10.70
N ILE A 27 3.36 10.11 -10.61
CA ILE A 27 4.29 10.77 -11.55
C ILE A 27 5.68 10.10 -11.52
N GLN A 28 6.20 9.81 -10.32
CA GLN A 28 7.51 9.20 -10.18
C GLN A 28 7.52 7.74 -10.65
N TRP A 29 6.47 6.98 -10.38
CA TRP A 29 6.29 5.63 -10.89
C TRP A 29 6.30 5.59 -12.41
N MET A 30 5.50 6.43 -13.08
CA MET A 30 5.47 6.51 -14.54
C MET A 30 6.86 6.72 -15.13
N LYS A 31 7.62 7.65 -14.55
CA LYS A 31 9.00 7.91 -14.96
C LYS A 31 9.87 6.65 -14.79
N MET A 32 9.93 6.09 -13.58
CA MET A 32 10.86 4.98 -13.27
C MET A 32 10.49 3.67 -14.00
N ILE A 33 9.22 3.48 -14.33
CA ILE A 33 8.76 2.37 -15.18
C ILE A 33 9.41 2.45 -16.56
N GLY A 34 9.39 3.63 -17.20
CA GLY A 34 10.09 3.85 -18.46
C GLY A 34 11.60 3.58 -18.35
N GLU A 35 12.23 4.04 -17.25
CA GLU A 35 13.66 3.85 -17.00
C GLU A 35 14.04 2.37 -16.84
N TYR A 36 13.12 1.57 -16.29
CA TYR A 36 13.34 0.14 -16.08
C TYR A 36 13.08 -0.70 -17.34
N PHE A 37 11.95 -0.51 -18.01
CA PHE A 37 11.53 -1.40 -19.09
C PHE A 37 12.23 -1.11 -20.42
N SER A 38 12.35 0.16 -20.82
CA SER A 38 12.89 0.54 -22.13
C SER A 38 14.29 -0.07 -22.42
N PRO A 39 15.30 0.02 -21.53
CA PRO A 39 16.61 -0.57 -21.81
C PRO A 39 16.63 -2.11 -21.76
N LYS A 40 15.65 -2.76 -21.11
CA LYS A 40 15.63 -4.22 -20.90
C LYS A 40 14.80 -4.96 -21.96
N TYR A 41 13.75 -4.33 -22.47
CA TYR A 41 12.77 -4.96 -23.36
C TYR A 41 12.53 -4.19 -24.67
N GLY A 42 13.22 -3.06 -24.87
CA GLY A 42 13.00 -2.18 -26.02
C GLY A 42 11.77 -1.29 -25.85
N GLY A 43 11.34 -0.67 -26.94
CA GLY A 43 10.27 0.34 -26.93
C GLY A 43 10.72 1.68 -26.33
N GLU A 44 9.96 2.73 -26.64
CA GLU A 44 10.27 4.07 -26.18
C GLU A 44 9.88 4.26 -24.71
N PHE A 45 10.71 5.02 -24.00
CA PHE A 45 10.51 5.35 -22.60
C PHE A 45 9.08 5.79 -22.24
N HIS A 46 8.53 6.71 -23.05
CA HIS A 46 7.22 7.31 -22.77
C HIS A 46 6.07 6.33 -22.98
N GLN A 47 6.22 5.32 -23.86
CA GLN A 47 5.19 4.32 -24.11
C GLN A 47 4.98 3.42 -22.90
N TRP A 48 6.06 3.03 -22.22
CA TRP A 48 5.96 2.26 -20.96
C TRP A 48 5.28 3.08 -19.85
N ALA A 49 5.63 4.36 -19.73
CA ALA A 49 4.98 5.25 -18.76
C ALA A 49 3.47 5.38 -19.02
N GLU A 50 3.09 5.58 -20.29
CA GLU A 50 1.71 5.72 -20.72
C GLU A 50 0.91 4.42 -20.58
N GLY A 51 1.49 3.28 -20.97
CA GLY A 51 0.89 1.96 -20.78
C GLY A 51 0.56 1.69 -19.31
N ASN A 52 1.46 2.07 -18.40
CA ASN A 52 1.24 1.89 -16.97
C ASN A 52 0.11 2.79 -16.47
N TYR A 53 0.10 4.05 -16.91
CA TYR A 53 -0.95 4.99 -16.55
C TYR A 53 -2.33 4.50 -17.00
N ASN A 54 -2.44 4.06 -18.26
CA ASN A 54 -3.70 3.58 -18.84
C ASN A 54 -4.20 2.34 -18.09
N PHE A 55 -3.33 1.34 -17.90
CA PHE A 55 -3.68 0.12 -17.18
C PHE A 55 -4.14 0.43 -15.74
N ILE A 56 -3.38 1.22 -14.98
CA ILE A 56 -3.69 1.51 -13.57
C ILE A 56 -5.04 2.23 -13.45
N ASN A 57 -5.34 3.19 -14.32
CA ASN A 57 -6.60 3.92 -14.26
C ASN A 57 -7.81 3.03 -14.58
N GLU A 58 -7.70 2.22 -15.62
CA GLU A 58 -8.77 1.28 -16.01
C GLU A 58 -8.97 0.21 -14.93
N TYR A 59 -7.87 -0.41 -14.50
CA TYR A 59 -7.89 -1.51 -13.52
C TYR A 59 -8.46 -1.08 -12.18
N TRP A 60 -8.06 0.08 -11.64
CA TRP A 60 -8.58 0.55 -10.36
C TRP A 60 -10.03 1.02 -10.44
N THR A 61 -10.48 1.51 -11.58
CA THR A 61 -11.89 1.84 -11.79
C THR A 61 -12.75 0.58 -11.67
N GLU A 62 -12.37 -0.48 -12.39
CA GLU A 62 -13.08 -1.78 -12.31
C GLU A 62 -12.97 -2.41 -10.92
N HIS A 63 -11.79 -2.39 -10.31
CA HIS A 63 -11.58 -2.95 -8.98
C HIS A 63 -12.45 -2.26 -7.92
N ASN A 64 -12.54 -0.93 -7.93
CA ASN A 64 -13.41 -0.21 -6.98
C ASN A 64 -14.88 -0.61 -7.15
N ILE A 65 -15.36 -0.78 -8.39
CA ILE A 65 -16.72 -1.27 -8.67
C ILE A 65 -16.93 -2.68 -8.09
N ASN A 66 -15.94 -3.56 -8.26
CA ASN A 66 -16.00 -4.93 -7.74
C ASN A 66 -15.96 -4.98 -6.21
N LEU A 67 -15.16 -4.12 -5.57
CA LEU A 67 -15.16 -3.96 -4.10
C LEU A 67 -16.52 -3.50 -3.57
N GLU A 68 -17.13 -2.49 -4.19
CA GLU A 68 -18.46 -1.99 -3.80
C GLU A 68 -19.54 -3.06 -3.91
N LYS A 69 -19.47 -3.88 -4.96
CA LYS A 69 -20.38 -5.01 -5.19
C LYS A 69 -20.06 -6.24 -4.33
N LYS A 70 -18.99 -6.20 -3.52
CA LYS A 70 -18.45 -7.36 -2.79
C LYS A 70 -18.20 -8.57 -3.70
N ASN A 71 -17.83 -8.30 -4.95
CA ASN A 71 -17.57 -9.31 -5.97
C ASN A 71 -16.06 -9.44 -6.19
N TYR A 72 -15.37 -10.01 -5.21
CA TYR A 72 -13.93 -10.19 -5.26
C TYR A 72 -13.52 -11.58 -4.78
N THR A 73 -12.39 -12.06 -5.32
CA THR A 73 -11.68 -13.26 -4.83
C THR A 73 -10.84 -12.89 -3.61
N ASP A 74 -10.22 -13.87 -2.96
CA ASP A 74 -9.21 -13.60 -1.95
C ASP A 74 -8.07 -12.75 -2.52
N TYR A 75 -7.37 -12.02 -1.66
CA TYR A 75 -6.40 -11.02 -2.11
C TYR A 75 -5.26 -11.62 -2.93
N GLN A 76 -4.76 -12.81 -2.58
CA GLN A 76 -3.68 -13.46 -3.30
C GLN A 76 -4.09 -13.83 -4.73
N THR A 77 -5.29 -14.38 -4.91
CA THR A 77 -5.85 -14.64 -6.25
C THR A 77 -6.01 -13.36 -7.05
N PHE A 78 -6.61 -12.33 -6.44
CA PHE A 78 -6.76 -11.01 -7.06
C PHE A 78 -5.42 -10.43 -7.51
N TYR A 79 -4.42 -10.43 -6.62
CA TYR A 79 -3.13 -9.79 -6.87
C TYR A 79 -2.28 -10.57 -7.88
N SER A 80 -2.39 -11.89 -7.92
CA SER A 80 -1.78 -12.71 -8.97
C SER A 80 -2.35 -12.39 -10.36
N ASN A 81 -3.67 -12.17 -10.45
CA ASN A 81 -4.34 -11.74 -11.68
C ASN A 81 -3.92 -10.32 -12.07
N TYR A 82 -3.88 -9.39 -11.10
CA TYR A 82 -3.38 -8.02 -11.30
C TYR A 82 -1.98 -8.02 -11.93
N ILE A 83 -1.02 -8.75 -11.34
CA ILE A 83 0.36 -8.81 -11.86
C ILE A 83 0.38 -9.33 -13.30
N SER A 84 -0.37 -10.40 -13.58
CA SER A 84 -0.37 -11.03 -14.90
C SER A 84 -0.97 -10.09 -15.96
N GLN A 85 -2.04 -9.39 -15.61
CA GLN A 85 -2.67 -8.40 -16.49
C GLN A 85 -1.77 -7.18 -16.66
N TRP A 86 -1.19 -6.65 -15.58
CA TRP A 86 -0.28 -5.49 -15.63
C TRP A 86 0.88 -5.75 -16.59
N ILE A 87 1.56 -6.89 -16.47
CA ILE A 87 2.65 -7.26 -17.40
C ILE A 87 2.13 -7.40 -18.83
N THR A 88 1.04 -8.15 -19.04
CA THR A 88 0.53 -8.41 -20.40
C THR A 88 0.12 -7.10 -21.09
N SER A 89 -0.72 -6.29 -20.43
CA SER A 89 -1.20 -5.02 -20.95
C SER A 89 -0.07 -4.03 -21.24
N MET A 90 0.95 -3.98 -20.39
CA MET A 90 2.12 -3.11 -20.60
C MET A 90 2.90 -3.49 -21.86
N PHE A 91 3.22 -4.78 -22.03
CA PHE A 91 3.99 -5.25 -23.19
C PHE A 91 3.18 -5.13 -24.48
N ASP A 92 1.88 -5.47 -24.44
CA ASP A 92 0.97 -5.33 -25.57
C ASP A 92 0.84 -3.86 -26.00
N TYR A 93 0.73 -2.93 -25.04
CA TYR A 93 0.63 -1.50 -25.32
C TYR A 93 1.86 -0.95 -26.05
N VAL A 94 3.06 -1.38 -25.65
CA VAL A 94 4.32 -0.94 -26.29
C VAL A 94 4.58 -1.67 -27.61
N GLY A 95 3.94 -2.82 -27.84
CA GLY A 95 4.11 -3.62 -29.05
C GLY A 95 5.38 -4.47 -29.06
N VAL A 96 5.84 -4.90 -27.89
CA VAL A 96 6.99 -5.81 -27.72
C VAL A 96 6.55 -7.19 -27.24
N GLU A 97 7.38 -8.21 -27.47
CA GLU A 97 7.06 -9.59 -27.08
C GLU A 97 6.94 -9.71 -25.55
N SER A 98 5.75 -10.11 -25.08
CA SER A 98 5.49 -10.32 -23.66
C SER A 98 6.27 -11.54 -23.13
N PRO A 99 6.91 -11.43 -21.95
CA PRO A 99 7.61 -12.55 -21.36
C PRO A 99 6.62 -13.67 -20.98
N PRO A 100 7.08 -14.92 -20.93
CA PRO A 100 6.27 -16.05 -20.45
C PRO A 100 5.63 -15.78 -19.08
N LYS A 101 4.40 -16.26 -18.88
CA LYS A 101 3.58 -15.98 -17.68
C LYS A 101 4.28 -16.34 -16.37
N GLU A 102 5.07 -17.41 -16.36
CA GLU A 102 5.85 -17.84 -15.19
C GLU A 102 6.89 -16.81 -14.74
N LYS A 103 7.27 -15.86 -15.60
CA LYS A 103 8.18 -14.76 -15.26
C LYS A 103 7.49 -13.51 -14.74
N HIS A 104 6.16 -13.37 -14.91
CA HIS A 104 5.42 -12.13 -14.61
C HIS A 104 5.61 -11.68 -13.16
N LYS A 105 5.41 -12.59 -12.20
CA LYS A 105 5.60 -12.32 -10.77
C LYS A 105 7.02 -11.88 -10.44
N LYS A 106 8.02 -12.52 -11.04
CA LYS A 106 9.43 -12.15 -10.85
C LYS A 106 9.69 -10.74 -11.37
N ILE A 107 9.26 -10.44 -12.59
CA ILE A 107 9.47 -9.12 -13.21
C ILE A 107 8.77 -8.03 -12.41
N TYR A 108 7.52 -8.24 -12.01
CA TYR A 108 6.78 -7.28 -11.19
C TYR A 108 7.51 -6.97 -9.89
N PHE A 109 7.97 -7.98 -9.16
CA PHE A 109 8.67 -7.72 -7.90
C PHE A 109 10.08 -7.17 -8.06
N GLU A 110 10.78 -7.45 -9.17
CA GLU A 110 12.01 -6.73 -9.53
C GLU A 110 11.74 -5.24 -9.71
N VAL A 111 10.66 -4.88 -10.41
CA VAL A 111 10.21 -3.49 -10.58
C VAL A 111 9.91 -2.86 -9.22
N VAL A 112 9.12 -3.52 -8.38
CA VAL A 112 8.79 -3.03 -7.03
C VAL A 112 10.06 -2.78 -6.21
N ASP A 113 10.99 -3.74 -6.18
CA ASP A 113 12.24 -3.64 -5.40
C ASP A 113 13.12 -2.46 -5.86
N ILE A 114 13.08 -2.12 -7.15
CA ILE A 114 13.86 -1.02 -7.72
C ILE A 114 13.15 0.32 -7.53
N ILE A 115 11.84 0.40 -7.82
CA ILE A 115 11.12 1.66 -7.88
C ILE A 115 10.77 2.16 -6.48
N THR A 116 10.12 1.34 -5.66
CA THR A 116 9.52 1.81 -4.40
C THR A 116 10.50 2.49 -3.43
N PRO A 117 11.77 2.04 -3.26
CA PRO A 117 12.72 2.76 -2.39
C PRO A 117 13.24 4.07 -2.98
N ASN A 118 13.03 4.33 -4.27
CA ASN A 118 13.46 5.53 -4.96
C ASN A 118 12.35 6.59 -5.07
N VAL A 119 11.10 6.24 -4.78
CA VAL A 119 9.99 7.19 -4.73
C VAL A 119 10.16 8.17 -3.56
N ARG A 120 9.94 9.45 -3.82
CA ARG A 120 10.00 10.58 -2.89
C ARG A 120 8.64 11.27 -2.86
N SER A 121 7.66 10.61 -2.24
CA SER A 121 6.28 11.10 -2.16
C SER A 121 5.80 11.39 -0.74
N ALA A 122 6.66 11.26 0.28
CA ALA A 122 6.24 11.48 1.66
C ALA A 122 5.70 12.90 1.86
N PHE A 123 4.58 13.04 2.56
CA PHE A 123 4.09 14.37 2.95
C PHE A 123 5.10 15.03 3.91
N PRO A 124 5.26 16.38 3.86
CA PRO A 124 6.12 17.10 4.80
C PRO A 124 5.78 16.78 6.26
N GLY A 125 6.78 16.46 7.06
CA GLY A 125 6.65 16.15 8.49
C GLY A 125 6.24 14.71 8.83
N VAL A 126 5.88 13.86 7.85
CA VAL A 126 5.52 12.45 8.10
C VAL A 126 6.69 11.68 8.70
N ILE A 127 7.88 11.81 8.10
CA ILE A 127 9.09 11.10 8.55
C ILE A 127 9.42 11.49 10.01
N ASP A 128 9.44 12.78 10.31
CA ASP A 128 9.70 13.28 11.67
C ASP A 128 8.65 12.77 12.67
N SER A 129 7.38 12.76 12.28
CA SER A 129 6.28 12.29 13.13
C SER A 129 6.41 10.79 13.44
N ILE A 130 6.73 9.96 12.45
CA ILE A 130 6.98 8.52 12.64
C ILE A 130 8.13 8.32 13.63
N GLN A 131 9.25 9.02 13.43
CA GLN A 131 10.41 8.91 14.31
C GLN A 131 10.12 9.37 15.74
N VAL A 132 9.32 10.42 15.93
CA VAL A 132 8.87 10.88 17.26
C VAL A 132 8.01 9.82 17.93
N LEU A 133 7.02 9.26 17.23
CA LEU A 133 6.14 8.22 17.79
C LEU A 133 6.94 6.97 18.19
N TYR A 134 7.89 6.55 17.35
CA TYR A 134 8.80 5.46 17.66
C TYR A 134 9.66 5.75 18.90
N LYS A 135 10.26 6.96 19.01
CA LYS A 135 11.06 7.37 20.17
C LYS A 135 10.25 7.48 21.46
N LEU A 136 8.94 7.73 21.36
CA LEU A 136 8.02 7.69 22.50
C LEU A 136 7.70 6.25 22.94
N GLY A 137 8.14 5.24 22.20
CA GLY A 137 7.98 3.82 22.51
C GLY A 137 6.71 3.20 21.96
N LEU A 138 5.94 3.90 21.12
CA LEU A 138 4.75 3.32 20.48
C LEU A 138 5.16 2.25 19.47
N LYS A 139 4.38 1.17 19.39
CA LYS A 139 4.54 0.16 18.34
C LYS A 139 3.94 0.69 17.04
N LEU A 140 4.68 0.65 15.94
CA LEU A 140 4.20 1.16 14.66
C LEU A 140 4.00 0.01 13.66
N TYR A 141 2.88 0.08 12.95
CA TYR A 141 2.47 -0.88 11.93
C TYR A 141 1.93 -0.11 10.72
N THR A 142 1.96 -0.71 9.54
CA THR A 142 1.08 -0.25 8.46
C THR A 142 -0.28 -0.94 8.55
N SER A 143 -1.29 -0.36 7.91
CA SER A 143 -2.58 -0.99 7.60
C SER A 143 -3.05 -0.41 6.26
N SER A 144 -2.55 -0.94 5.15
CA SER A 144 -2.81 -0.40 3.81
C SER A 144 -3.49 -1.41 2.88
N ALA A 145 -4.05 -0.91 1.77
CA ALA A 145 -4.55 -1.73 0.67
C ALA A 145 -3.41 -2.14 -0.29
N GLU A 146 -2.24 -1.49 -0.15
CA GLU A 146 -1.04 -1.80 -0.91
C GLU A 146 -0.36 -3.08 -0.40
N HIS A 147 0.33 -3.79 -1.28
CA HIS A 147 1.01 -5.04 -0.95
C HIS A 147 2.20 -4.80 0.00
N SER A 148 2.42 -5.66 0.99
CA SER A 148 3.43 -5.48 2.04
C SER A 148 4.85 -5.23 1.52
N LYS A 149 5.21 -5.88 0.41
CA LYS A 149 6.50 -5.68 -0.28
C LYS A 149 6.69 -4.25 -0.82
N GLU A 150 5.63 -3.64 -1.34
CA GLU A 150 5.66 -2.25 -1.81
C GLU A 150 5.79 -1.29 -0.61
N LEU A 151 5.00 -1.52 0.46
CA LEU A 151 5.06 -0.75 1.71
C LEU A 151 6.48 -0.72 2.29
N LYS A 152 7.14 -1.89 2.39
CA LYS A 152 8.54 -2.00 2.84
C LYS A 152 9.47 -1.16 1.99
N GLY A 153 9.26 -1.15 0.69
CA GLY A 153 10.06 -0.37 -0.25
C GLY A 153 9.95 1.14 0.00
N TYR A 154 8.75 1.69 0.10
CA TYR A 154 8.56 3.11 0.41
C TYR A 154 9.14 3.48 1.78
N LEU A 155 8.89 2.67 2.82
CA LEU A 155 9.41 2.93 4.16
C LEU A 155 10.94 2.86 4.21
N ARG A 156 11.56 2.01 3.38
CA ARG A 156 13.02 2.03 3.16
C ARG A 156 13.46 3.33 2.49
N GLY A 157 12.77 3.79 1.46
CA GLY A 157 13.04 5.06 0.80
C GLY A 157 12.91 6.27 1.74
N MET A 158 11.97 6.22 2.67
CA MET A 158 11.76 7.21 3.73
C MET A 158 12.74 7.06 4.91
N ARG A 159 13.55 5.99 4.95
CA ARG A 159 14.50 5.67 6.04
C ARG A 159 13.84 5.54 7.41
N VAL A 160 12.63 5.00 7.45
CA VAL A 160 11.88 4.74 8.69
C VAL A 160 11.40 3.29 8.80
N ILE A 161 11.86 2.40 7.91
CA ILE A 161 11.47 0.99 7.92
C ILE A 161 11.71 0.32 9.29
N ASP A 162 12.81 0.64 9.96
CA ASP A 162 13.18 0.08 11.26
C ASP A 162 12.33 0.64 12.42
N CYS A 163 11.47 1.63 12.17
CA CYS A 163 10.51 2.12 13.15
C CYS A 163 9.26 1.24 13.24
N PHE A 164 9.07 0.31 12.28
CA PHE A 164 7.86 -0.51 12.17
C PHE A 164 8.12 -1.97 12.56
N GLU A 165 7.18 -2.53 13.32
CA GLU A 165 7.18 -3.93 13.75
C GLU A 165 6.70 -4.87 12.63
N ASN A 166 5.70 -4.44 11.86
CA ASN A 166 5.20 -5.18 10.71
C ASN A 166 4.53 -4.26 9.67
N PHE A 167 4.31 -4.80 8.47
CA PHE A 167 3.90 -4.07 7.28
C PHE A 167 2.61 -4.66 6.71
N TYR A 168 1.50 -4.59 7.46
CA TYR A 168 0.22 -5.14 7.03
C TYR A 168 -0.29 -4.45 5.77
N GLY A 169 -0.08 -5.14 4.66
CA GLY A 169 -0.89 -5.12 3.46
C GLY A 169 -1.86 -6.31 3.44
N PRO A 170 -2.80 -6.33 2.49
CA PRO A 170 -3.80 -7.41 2.37
C PRO A 170 -3.19 -8.79 2.12
N ASP A 171 -1.97 -8.85 1.58
CA ASP A 171 -1.25 -10.09 1.27
C ASP A 171 -0.88 -10.90 2.52
N LEU A 172 -0.63 -10.24 3.65
CA LEU A 172 -0.22 -10.92 4.88
C LEU A 172 -1.37 -11.66 5.57
N VAL A 173 -2.60 -11.16 5.41
CA VAL A 173 -3.82 -11.74 6.00
C VAL A 173 -4.78 -12.33 4.97
N ASN A 174 -4.42 -12.27 3.69
CA ASN A 174 -5.22 -12.67 2.52
C ASN A 174 -6.64 -12.08 2.47
N ILE A 175 -6.82 -10.86 2.95
CA ILE A 175 -8.12 -10.19 3.07
C ILE A 175 -7.99 -8.76 2.52
N HIS A 176 -8.89 -8.37 1.62
CA HIS A 176 -8.96 -6.99 1.10
C HIS A 176 -9.21 -5.99 2.23
N LYS A 177 -8.52 -4.85 2.23
CA LYS A 177 -8.68 -3.82 3.28
C LYS A 177 -10.11 -3.24 3.39
N ALA A 178 -10.89 -3.33 2.32
CA ALA A 178 -12.31 -2.92 2.35
C ALA A 178 -13.21 -3.89 3.12
N ASP A 179 -12.75 -5.12 3.35
CA ASP A 179 -13.47 -6.14 4.09
C ASP A 179 -13.42 -5.85 5.60
N GLU A 180 -14.54 -6.06 6.29
CA GLU A 180 -14.65 -5.84 7.74
C GLU A 180 -13.75 -6.76 8.57
N SER A 181 -13.36 -7.90 8.00
CA SER A 181 -12.49 -8.88 8.67
C SER A 181 -11.00 -8.52 8.62
N PHE A 182 -10.59 -7.52 7.82
CA PHE A 182 -9.18 -7.15 7.65
C PHE A 182 -8.51 -6.74 8.96
N TYR A 183 -9.10 -5.77 9.68
CA TYR A 183 -8.55 -5.29 10.94
C TYR A 183 -8.66 -6.34 12.06
N GLU A 184 -9.71 -7.17 12.04
CA GLU A 184 -9.84 -8.28 12.99
C GLU A 184 -8.71 -9.30 12.80
N ALA A 185 -8.35 -9.64 11.56
CA ALA A 185 -7.23 -10.51 11.27
C ALA A 185 -5.90 -9.94 11.79
N ILE A 186 -5.63 -8.65 11.56
CA ILE A 186 -4.43 -7.96 12.04
C ILE A 186 -4.35 -7.96 13.57
N PHE A 187 -5.44 -7.61 14.27
CA PHE A 187 -5.44 -7.56 15.73
C PHE A 187 -5.28 -8.93 16.36
N ASN A 188 -5.88 -9.97 15.76
CA ASN A 188 -5.70 -11.35 16.20
C ASN A 188 -4.26 -11.82 16.01
N GLU A 189 -3.63 -11.54 14.86
CA GLU A 189 -2.25 -11.92 14.59
C GLU A 189 -1.26 -11.23 15.54
N THR A 190 -1.47 -9.94 15.81
CA THR A 190 -0.59 -9.15 16.69
C THR A 190 -0.86 -9.36 18.18
N SER A 191 -1.96 -10.03 18.55
CA SER A 191 -2.47 -10.14 19.93
C SER A 191 -2.61 -8.77 20.63
N LEU A 192 -2.83 -7.70 19.87
CA LEU A 192 -2.99 -6.35 20.40
C LEU A 192 -4.42 -6.15 20.90
N ASP A 193 -4.57 -5.41 22.01
CA ASP A 193 -5.88 -4.91 22.43
C ASP A 193 -6.29 -3.78 21.48
N PRO A 194 -7.38 -3.94 20.69
CA PRO A 194 -7.79 -2.92 19.73
C PRO A 194 -8.10 -1.57 20.38
N ARG A 195 -8.49 -1.51 21.66
CA ARG A 195 -8.72 -0.24 22.38
C ARG A 195 -7.46 0.60 22.54
N LYS A 196 -6.29 -0.05 22.43
CA LYS A 196 -4.96 0.57 22.47
C LYS A 196 -4.37 0.75 21.07
N ALA A 197 -5.12 0.46 20.01
CA ALA A 197 -4.73 0.72 18.64
C ALA A 197 -5.25 2.08 18.16
N ILE A 198 -4.40 2.82 17.46
CA ILE A 198 -4.72 4.07 16.77
C ILE A 198 -4.60 3.83 15.27
N VAL A 199 -5.70 3.95 14.53
CA VAL A 199 -5.71 3.81 13.06
C VAL A 199 -5.74 5.20 12.42
N ILE A 200 -4.76 5.48 11.57
CA ILE A 200 -4.61 6.73 10.82
C ILE A 200 -4.89 6.45 9.35
N GLU A 201 -5.91 7.11 8.82
CA GLU A 201 -6.52 6.76 7.53
C GLU A 201 -7.13 8.01 6.88
N ASP A 202 -7.03 8.14 5.55
CA ASP A 202 -7.60 9.27 4.81
C ASP A 202 -8.99 8.94 4.23
N THR A 203 -9.27 7.66 3.99
CA THR A 203 -10.46 7.21 3.27
C THR A 203 -11.54 6.74 4.25
N PRO A 204 -12.72 7.41 4.32
CA PRO A 204 -13.76 7.09 5.30
C PRO A 204 -14.22 5.63 5.29
N ARG A 205 -14.29 4.97 4.13
CA ARG A 205 -14.74 3.57 4.03
C ARG A 205 -13.84 2.61 4.82
N TYR A 206 -12.54 2.85 4.85
CA TYR A 206 -11.59 2.01 5.59
C TYR A 206 -11.64 2.29 7.09
N LEU A 207 -11.95 3.52 7.48
CA LEU A 207 -12.27 3.83 8.88
C LEU A 207 -13.54 3.11 9.34
N GLU A 208 -14.58 3.03 8.50
CA GLU A 208 -15.78 2.26 8.85
C GLU A 208 -15.47 0.77 9.01
N ALA A 209 -14.68 0.18 8.11
CA ALA A 209 -14.23 -1.22 8.26
C ALA A 209 -13.47 -1.45 9.60
N ALA A 210 -12.65 -0.48 10.03
CA ALA A 210 -11.99 -0.52 11.33
C ALA A 210 -12.96 -0.36 12.54
N LYS A 211 -14.13 0.27 12.34
CA LYS A 211 -15.17 0.40 13.39
C LYS A 211 -16.05 -0.83 13.51
N THR A 212 -16.33 -1.50 12.40
CA THR A 212 -17.28 -2.61 12.32
C THR A 212 -16.68 -3.96 12.72
N THR A 213 -15.41 -3.97 13.14
CA THR A 213 -14.77 -5.16 13.71
C THR A 213 -15.61 -5.70 14.86
N ARG A 214 -15.64 -7.02 15.02
CA ARG A 214 -16.32 -7.67 16.17
C ARG A 214 -15.59 -7.43 17.50
N LEU A 215 -14.37 -6.93 17.42
CA LEU A 215 -13.53 -6.59 18.54
C LEU A 215 -13.87 -5.21 19.13
N PRO A 216 -13.41 -4.89 20.35
CA PRO A 216 -13.45 -3.53 20.87
C PRO A 216 -12.91 -2.50 19.86
N ARG A 217 -13.44 -1.27 19.90
CA ARG A 217 -13.14 -0.30 18.84
C ARG A 217 -11.76 0.36 19.02
N PRO A 218 -10.97 0.50 17.94
CA PRO A 218 -9.75 1.31 17.96
C PRO A 218 -10.04 2.81 17.98
N ILE A 219 -9.02 3.59 18.33
CA ILE A 219 -9.01 5.04 18.22
C ILE A 219 -8.80 5.41 16.75
N LEU A 220 -9.73 6.15 16.18
CA LEU A 220 -9.69 6.50 14.75
C LEU A 220 -9.27 7.94 14.54
N LYS A 221 -8.33 8.16 13.62
CA LYS A 221 -7.79 9.48 13.28
C LYS A 221 -7.91 9.71 11.77
N PRO A 222 -9.00 10.39 11.32
CA PRO A 222 -9.11 10.76 9.92
C PRO A 222 -8.06 11.81 9.56
N VAL A 223 -7.38 11.62 8.44
CA VAL A 223 -6.48 12.62 7.88
C VAL A 223 -7.24 13.44 6.85
N LYS A 224 -7.24 14.77 7.01
CA LYS A 224 -7.72 15.70 5.99
C LYS A 224 -6.55 16.49 5.46
N ILE A 225 -5.97 16.04 4.35
CA ILE A 225 -4.93 16.80 3.68
C ILE A 225 -5.60 17.94 2.90
N LYS A 226 -5.37 19.18 3.33
CA LYS A 226 -5.73 20.35 2.53
C LYS A 226 -4.88 20.29 1.26
N ARG A 227 -5.52 20.03 0.12
CA ARG A 227 -4.88 20.20 -1.19
C ARG A 227 -4.48 21.68 -1.28
N ILE A 228 -3.18 21.94 -1.29
CA ILE A 228 -2.61 23.25 -1.63
C ILE A 228 -2.73 23.41 -3.15
#